data_AF-A0A0D7KH14-F1
#
_entry.id   AF-A0A0D7KH14-F1
#
_cell.length_a   1.000
_cell.length_b   1.000
_cell.length_c   1.000
_cell.angle_alpha   90.00
_cell.angle_beta   90.00
_cell.angle_gamma   90.00
#
_symmetry.space_group_name_H-M   'P 1'
#
loop_
_entity.id
_entity.type
_entity.pdbx_description
1 polymer ?
#
loop_
_entity_poly.entity_id
_entity_poly.type
_entity_poly.pdbx_seq_one_letter_code
_entity_poly.pdbx_strand_id
1 'polypeptide(L)'
;MNRISNTIEASPYAVKDLTIHAAIDSDQMQQDRVQQVEKVLRSIVATQLRDSGVTYTDVDLTQKVSVMTQNGSKDGVVSDNQSIPNWVWYGAGALGLLAVAGGITYAVVRKRRQEEEEEYYETEMSGPSQLELPSIDLENLTGEHQVRKQLESLAKKKPDEFVKLLRTWLVEESR
;
A
#
# COMPACT_ATOMS: atom_id res chain seq x y z
N MET A 1 84.36 -10.39 44.29
CA MET A 1 82.95 -10.88 44.29
C MET A 1 82.09 -9.76 43.75
N ASN A 2 81.37 -9.96 42.65
CA ASN A 2 80.56 -8.91 42.04
C ASN A 2 79.08 -9.19 42.37
N ARG A 3 78.37 -8.20 42.93
CA ARG A 3 76.92 -8.25 43.15
C ARG A 3 76.28 -7.16 42.30
N ILE A 4 75.39 -7.56 41.40
CA ILE A 4 74.53 -6.64 40.67
C ILE A 4 73.22 -6.59 41.46
N SER A 5 72.86 -5.40 41.94
CA SER A 5 71.56 -5.13 42.57
C SER A 5 70.66 -4.48 41.54
N ASN A 6 69.54 -5.12 41.19
CA ASN A 6 68.59 -4.60 40.22
C ASN A 6 67.36 -4.10 40.99
N THR A 7 67.21 -2.78 41.10
CA THR A 7 65.98 -2.16 41.63
C THR A 7 65.06 -1.90 40.45
N ILE A 8 63.93 -2.59 40.40
CA ILE A 8 62.92 -2.43 39.35
C ILE A 8 61.78 -1.60 39.95
N GLU A 9 61.69 -0.33 39.56
CA GLU A 9 60.49 0.49 39.81
C GLU A 9 59.47 0.23 38.69
N ALA A 10 58.31 -0.33 39.04
CA ALA A 10 57.20 -0.55 38.12
C ALA A 10 56.05 0.42 38.43
N SER A 11 55.23 0.73 37.42
CA SER A 11 54.03 1.54 37.63
C SER A 11 53.02 0.80 38.52
N PRO A 12 52.33 1.49 39.44
CA PRO A 12 51.37 0.86 40.36
C PRO A 12 50.10 0.34 39.67
N TYR A 13 49.86 0.74 38.42
CA TYR A 13 48.69 0.37 37.64
C TYR A 13 49.09 -0.13 36.26
N ALA A 14 48.33 -1.11 35.75
CA ALA A 14 48.47 -1.67 34.41
C ALA A 14 47.09 -1.88 33.78
N VAL A 15 47.00 -1.73 32.45
CA VAL A 15 45.77 -1.94 31.69
C VAL A 15 45.55 -3.44 31.52
N LYS A 16 44.44 -3.96 32.07
CA LYS A 16 44.11 -5.40 32.00
C LYS A 16 43.39 -5.80 30.73
N ASP A 17 42.55 -4.93 30.21
CA ASP A 17 41.79 -5.17 28.99
C ASP A 17 41.52 -3.84 28.27
N LEU A 18 41.55 -3.86 26.94
CA LEU A 18 41.38 -2.70 26.09
C LEU A 18 40.80 -3.14 24.73
N THR A 19 39.68 -2.53 24.35
CA THR A 19 39.01 -2.73 23.07
C THR A 19 38.77 -1.35 22.46
N ILE A 20 39.04 -1.20 21.16
CA ILE A 20 38.91 0.06 20.44
C ILE A 20 37.96 -0.13 19.26
N HIS A 21 36.92 0.70 19.23
CA HIS A 21 36.04 0.87 18.08
C HIS A 21 36.27 2.26 17.49
N ALA A 22 36.55 2.32 16.19
CA ALA A 22 36.76 3.59 15.49
C ALA A 22 35.85 3.65 14.27
N ALA A 23 35.19 4.78 14.08
CA ALA A 23 34.49 5.09 12.85
C ALA A 23 35.26 6.19 12.10
N ILE A 24 35.49 6.00 10.80
CA ILE A 24 36.25 6.92 9.96
C ILE A 24 35.36 7.36 8.81
N ASP A 25 35.38 8.65 8.49
CA ASP A 25 34.66 9.16 7.33
C ASP A 25 35.30 8.65 6.03
N SER A 26 34.53 7.93 5.22
CA SER A 26 35.00 7.32 3.97
C SER A 26 34.91 8.21 2.74
N ASP A 27 34.37 9.43 2.85
CA ASP A 27 34.16 10.30 1.69
C ASP A 27 35.46 10.54 0.87
N GLN A 28 36.63 10.41 1.51
CA GLN A 28 37.94 10.56 0.85
C GLN A 28 38.97 9.46 1.22
N MET A 29 38.56 8.37 1.88
CA MET A 29 39.49 7.36 2.37
C MET A 29 39.49 6.10 1.51
N GLN A 30 40.66 5.77 0.94
CA GLN A 30 40.89 4.49 0.28
C GLN A 30 40.90 3.34 1.31
N GLN A 31 40.42 2.16 0.92
CA GLN A 31 40.35 0.98 1.78
C GLN A 31 41.71 0.61 2.41
N ASP A 32 42.82 0.84 1.70
CA ASP A 32 44.18 0.62 2.21
C ASP A 32 44.52 1.48 3.43
N ARG A 33 43.97 2.69 3.51
CA ARG A 33 44.20 3.62 4.63
C ARG A 33 43.45 3.16 5.87
N VAL A 34 42.26 2.59 5.69
CA VAL A 34 41.48 1.99 6.78
C VAL A 34 42.24 0.81 7.39
N GLN A 35 42.80 -0.07 6.55
CA GLN A 35 43.64 -1.18 7.02
C GLN A 35 44.91 -0.72 7.74
N GLN A 36 45.54 0.36 7.27
CA GLN A 36 46.68 0.97 7.96
C GLN A 36 46.30 1.49 9.35
N VAL A 37 45.15 2.18 9.47
CA VAL A 37 44.65 2.65 10.77
C VAL A 37 44.36 1.48 11.70
N GLU A 38 43.69 0.44 11.21
CA GLU A 38 43.42 -0.78 11.98
C GLU A 38 44.71 -1.44 12.48
N LYS A 39 45.77 -1.46 11.65
CA LYS A 39 47.09 -1.99 12.04
C LYS A 39 47.76 -1.16 13.14
N VAL A 40 47.70 0.18 13.03
CA VAL A 40 48.24 1.08 14.07
C VAL A 40 47.49 0.90 15.38
N LEU A 41 46.15 0.85 15.34
CA LEU A 41 45.33 0.64 16.53
C LEU A 41 45.61 -0.73 17.18
N ARG A 42 45.81 -1.79 16.38
CA ARG A 42 46.25 -3.10 16.89
C ARG A 42 47.59 -3.03 17.61
N SER A 43 48.57 -2.31 17.06
CA SER A 43 49.88 -2.12 17.70
C SER A 43 49.78 -1.37 19.03
N ILE A 44 48.90 -0.37 19.12
CA ILE A 44 48.67 0.38 20.36
C ILE A 44 48.04 -0.54 21.41
N VAL A 45 46.99 -1.28 21.05
CA VAL A 45 46.34 -2.23 21.96
C VAL A 45 47.32 -3.29 22.45
N ALA A 46 48.13 -3.87 21.56
CA ALA A 46 49.15 -4.84 21.92
C ALA A 46 50.19 -4.28 22.92
N THR A 47 50.61 -3.03 22.73
CA THR A 47 51.57 -2.36 23.62
C THR A 47 50.96 -2.09 24.99
N GLN A 48 49.72 -1.60 25.04
CA GLN A 48 49.04 -1.29 26.29
C GLN A 48 48.71 -2.55 27.10
N LEU A 49 48.41 -3.65 26.42
CA LEU A 49 48.08 -4.93 27.05
C LEU A 49 49.31 -5.77 27.41
N ARG A 50 50.51 -5.35 27.05
CA ARG A 50 51.74 -6.11 27.28
C ARG A 50 52.03 -6.32 28.78
N ASP A 51 51.58 -5.37 29.60
CA ASP A 51 51.74 -5.40 31.06
C ASP A 51 50.50 -5.93 31.78
N SER A 52 49.51 -6.47 31.06
CA SER A 52 48.26 -7.00 31.64
C SER A 52 48.44 -8.33 32.40
N GLY A 53 49.58 -9.00 32.19
CA GLY A 53 49.84 -10.35 32.70
C GLY A 53 49.26 -11.48 31.84
N VAL A 54 48.62 -11.17 30.72
CA VAL A 54 48.09 -12.13 29.75
C VAL A 54 48.81 -11.97 28.42
N THR A 55 49.19 -13.08 27.80
CA THR A 55 49.75 -13.06 26.43
C THR A 55 48.60 -13.11 25.43
N TYR A 56 48.45 -12.05 24.64
CA TYR A 56 47.48 -12.00 23.55
C TYR A 56 48.12 -12.49 22.25
N THR A 57 47.41 -13.32 21.51
CA THR A 57 47.78 -13.70 20.15
C THR A 57 47.31 -12.65 19.15
N ASP A 58 47.84 -12.66 17.92
CA ASP A 58 47.38 -11.75 16.86
C ASP A 58 45.89 -11.90 16.54
N VAL A 59 45.33 -13.10 16.74
CA VAL A 59 43.89 -13.38 16.57
C VAL A 59 43.08 -12.64 17.64
N ASP A 60 43.52 -12.69 18.90
CA ASP A 60 42.86 -12.02 20.02
C ASP A 60 42.88 -10.49 19.85
N LEU A 61 43.99 -9.95 19.37
CA LEU A 61 44.14 -8.51 19.10
C LEU A 61 43.25 -8.04 17.95
N THR A 62 43.00 -8.91 16.96
CA THR A 62 42.08 -8.61 15.85
C THR A 62 40.63 -8.53 16.32
N GLN A 63 40.24 -9.30 17.34
CA GLN A 63 38.89 -9.20 17.91
C GLN A 63 38.69 -7.94 18.77
N LYS A 64 39.78 -7.32 19.25
CA LYS A 64 39.75 -6.14 20.11
C LYS A 64 39.74 -4.80 19.36
N VAL A 65 39.99 -4.81 18.06
CA VAL A 65 40.04 -3.59 17.24
C VAL A 65 39.06 -3.72 16.09
N SER A 66 38.10 -2.80 16.02
CA SER A 66 37.15 -2.72 14.91
C SER A 66 37.14 -1.31 14.34
N VAL A 67 37.42 -1.20 13.05
CA VAL A 67 37.38 0.05 12.31
C VAL A 67 36.28 -0.03 11.27
N MET A 68 35.30 0.85 11.38
CA MET A 68 34.20 0.97 10.43
C MET A 68 34.33 2.26 9.62
N THR A 69 33.99 2.21 8.35
CA THR A 69 33.88 3.39 7.51
C THR A 69 32.44 3.88 7.52
N GLN A 70 32.23 5.11 7.98
CA GLN A 70 30.96 5.80 7.82
C GLN A 70 31.09 6.74 6.62
N ASN A 71 30.25 6.61 5.60
CA ASN A 71 30.13 7.70 4.64
C ASN A 71 29.47 8.85 5.40
N GLY A 72 30.15 9.98 5.56
CA GLY A 72 29.60 11.22 6.08
C GLY A 72 28.48 11.75 5.20
N SER A 73 27.38 11.02 5.12
CA SER A 73 26.09 11.64 4.83
C SER A 73 25.87 12.54 6.02
N LYS A 74 26.05 13.85 5.80
CA LYS A 74 25.49 14.87 6.67
C LYS A 74 24.11 14.37 7.06
N ASP A 75 23.93 14.00 8.32
CA ASP A 75 22.61 13.84 8.92
C ASP A 75 21.97 15.26 8.98
N GLY A 76 21.73 15.86 7.82
CA GLY A 76 20.40 16.38 7.59
C GLY A 76 19.55 15.13 7.54
N VAL A 77 18.66 15.00 8.53
CA VAL A 77 17.47 14.14 8.55
C VAL A 77 17.55 13.06 7.48
N VAL A 78 17.65 11.79 7.88
CA VAL A 78 17.25 10.67 7.01
C VAL A 78 15.79 10.93 6.65
N SER A 79 15.57 11.80 5.65
CA SER A 79 14.40 11.78 4.82
C SER A 79 14.61 10.46 4.13
N ASP A 80 13.94 9.45 4.68
CA ASP A 80 13.43 8.34 3.91
C ASP A 80 12.64 8.99 2.77
N ASN A 81 13.38 9.42 1.75
CA ASN A 81 12.84 9.92 0.52
C ASN A 81 12.43 8.64 -0.19
N GLN A 82 11.39 7.99 0.34
CA GLN A 82 10.62 6.97 -0.35
C GLN A 82 10.16 7.68 -1.61
N SER A 83 10.99 7.55 -2.64
CA SER A 83 10.67 7.99 -3.98
C SER A 83 9.45 7.19 -4.36
N ILE A 84 8.30 7.84 -4.28
CA ILE A 84 7.03 7.25 -4.67
C ILE A 84 7.25 6.73 -6.09
N PRO A 85 7.20 5.40 -6.32
CA PRO A 85 7.51 4.85 -7.62
C PRO A 85 6.64 5.48 -8.71
N ASN A 86 7.22 5.71 -9.88
CA ASN A 86 6.50 6.39 -10.97
C ASN A 86 5.17 5.71 -11.33
N TRP A 87 5.02 4.39 -11.12
CA TRP A 87 3.76 3.67 -11.33
C TRP A 87 2.60 4.15 -10.45
N VAL A 88 2.89 4.67 -9.25
CA VAL A 88 1.87 5.27 -8.37
C VAL A 88 1.33 6.56 -8.97
N TRP A 89 2.19 7.38 -9.57
CA TRP A 89 1.78 8.62 -10.25
C TRP A 89 0.94 8.32 -11.50
N TYR A 90 1.34 7.31 -12.29
CA TYR A 90 0.54 6.85 -13.43
C TYR A 90 -0.80 6.27 -12.98
N GLY A 91 -0.82 5.49 -11.88
CA GLY A 91 -2.04 4.92 -11.31
C GLY A 91 -2.99 5.99 -10.78
N ALA A 92 -2.48 6.95 -10.01
CA ALA A 92 -3.25 8.08 -9.49
C ALA A 92 -3.79 8.96 -10.62
N GLY A 93 -2.99 9.23 -11.65
CA GLY A 93 -3.42 9.98 -12.84
C GLY A 93 -4.53 9.28 -13.63
N ALA A 94 -4.39 7.97 -13.88
CA ALA A 94 -5.40 7.19 -14.59
C ALA A 94 -6.72 7.13 -13.81
N LEU A 95 -6.65 6.90 -12.49
CA LEU A 95 -7.84 6.86 -11.64
C LEU A 95 -8.55 8.23 -11.57
N GLY A 96 -7.78 9.31 -11.49
CA GLY A 96 -8.31 10.68 -11.52
C GLY A 96 -9.04 11.00 -12.82
N LEU A 97 -8.49 10.62 -13.98
CA LEU A 97 -9.14 10.80 -15.27
C LEU A 97 -10.45 10.02 -15.38
N LEU A 98 -10.49 8.78 -14.91
CA LEU A 98 -11.71 7.97 -14.91
C LEU A 98 -12.79 8.57 -13.99
N ALA A 99 -12.41 9.10 -12.83
CA ALA A 99 -13.36 9.74 -11.91
C ALA A 99 -13.98 11.00 -12.53
N VAL A 100 -13.18 11.83 -13.21
CA VAL A 100 -13.68 13.05 -13.89
C VAL A 100 -14.57 12.68 -15.08
N ALA A 101 -14.14 11.76 -15.94
CA ALA A 101 -14.93 11.31 -17.09
C ALA A 101 -16.26 10.65 -16.63
N GLY A 102 -16.19 9.78 -15.63
CA GLY A 102 -17.37 9.16 -15.01
C GLY A 102 -18.31 10.19 -14.38
N GLY A 103 -17.77 11.18 -13.66
CA GLY A 103 -18.56 12.26 -13.07
C GLY A 103 -19.29 13.11 -14.11
N ILE A 104 -18.62 13.47 -15.21
CA ILE A 104 -19.24 14.24 -16.30
C ILE A 104 -20.34 13.43 -16.98
N THR A 105 -20.07 12.17 -17.34
CA THR A 105 -21.08 11.32 -17.99
C THR A 105 -22.30 11.11 -17.08
N TYR A 106 -22.09 10.88 -15.78
CA TYR A 106 -23.16 10.76 -14.80
C TYR A 106 -23.99 12.05 -14.67
N ALA A 107 -23.33 13.21 -14.58
CA ALA A 107 -24.01 14.50 -14.47
C ALA A 107 -24.87 14.81 -15.70
N VAL A 108 -24.38 14.50 -16.91
CA VAL A 108 -25.14 14.68 -18.15
C VAL A 108 -26.35 13.75 -18.20
N VAL A 109 -26.18 12.47 -17.87
CA VAL A 109 -27.30 11.51 -17.85
C VAL A 109 -28.34 11.90 -16.80
N ARG A 110 -27.91 12.32 -15.60
CA ARG A 110 -28.82 12.80 -14.56
C ARG A 110 -29.63 14.00 -15.03
N LYS A 111 -28.97 14.97 -15.67
CA LYS A 111 -29.64 16.18 -16.19
C LYS A 111 -30.69 15.82 -17.24
N ARG A 112 -30.38 14.94 -18.18
CA ARG A 112 -31.34 14.50 -19.22
C ARG A 112 -32.56 13.79 -18.64
N ARG A 113 -32.38 13.00 -17.58
CA ARG A 113 -33.53 12.34 -16.90
C ARG A 113 -34.43 13.34 -16.17
N GLN A 114 -33.85 14.42 -15.64
CA GLN A 114 -34.62 15.51 -15.03
C GLN A 114 -35.37 16.32 -16.09
N GLU A 115 -34.74 16.59 -17.24
CA GLU A 115 -35.40 17.26 -18.37
C GLU A 115 -36.52 16.40 -18.97
N GLU A 116 -36.33 15.09 -19.11
CA GLU A 116 -37.38 14.17 -19.55
C GLU A 116 -38.56 14.17 -18.55
N GLU A 117 -38.31 14.09 -17.24
CA GLU A 117 -39.36 14.20 -16.22
C GLU A 117 -40.09 15.55 -16.30
N GLU A 118 -39.39 16.67 -16.41
CA GLU A 118 -39.97 18.02 -16.56
C GLU A 118 -40.81 18.15 -17.85
N GLU A 119 -40.35 17.59 -18.98
CA GLU A 119 -41.06 17.61 -20.26
C GLU A 119 -42.32 16.71 -20.26
N TYR A 120 -42.29 15.58 -19.52
CA TYR A 120 -43.48 14.76 -19.25
C TYR A 120 -44.50 15.52 -18.38
N TYR A 121 -44.06 16.24 -17.33
CA TYR A 121 -44.96 17.05 -16.50
C TYR A 121 -45.54 18.26 -17.25
N GLU A 122 -44.76 18.93 -18.11
CA GLU A 122 -45.25 20.03 -18.95
C GLU A 122 -46.24 19.54 -20.02
N THR A 123 -46.03 18.34 -20.57
CA THR A 123 -46.93 17.71 -21.56
C THR A 123 -48.25 17.23 -20.94
N GLU A 124 -48.23 16.70 -19.71
CA GLU A 124 -49.47 16.31 -19.01
C GLU A 124 -50.27 17.51 -18.47
N MET A 125 -49.62 18.63 -18.12
CA MET A 125 -50.32 19.86 -17.69
C MET A 125 -50.75 20.76 -18.86
N SER A 126 -50.24 20.52 -20.06
CA SER A 126 -50.67 21.18 -21.32
C SER A 126 -51.67 20.32 -22.09
N GLY A 127 -52.69 19.80 -21.40
CA GLY A 127 -53.86 19.22 -22.06
C GLY A 127 -54.59 20.27 -22.92
N PRO A 128 -55.19 19.90 -24.06
CA PRO A 128 -55.75 20.83 -25.03
C PRO A 128 -56.81 21.71 -24.38
N SER A 129 -56.50 22.99 -24.22
CA SER A 129 -57.51 23.99 -23.92
C SER A 129 -58.38 24.16 -25.17
N GLN A 130 -59.69 23.96 -24.97
CA GLN A 130 -60.80 24.12 -25.93
C GLN A 130 -61.17 22.89 -26.76
N LEU A 131 -61.73 21.88 -26.09
CA LEU A 131 -62.72 20.98 -26.68
C LEU A 131 -64.00 21.79 -26.99
N GLU A 132 -64.20 22.18 -28.24
CA GLU A 132 -65.56 22.40 -28.77
C GLU A 132 -66.26 21.03 -28.78
N LEU A 133 -67.20 20.84 -27.87
CA LEU A 133 -68.01 19.61 -27.75
C LEU A 133 -68.88 19.42 -29.00
N PRO A 134 -68.74 18.35 -29.80
CA PRO A 134 -69.82 17.88 -30.66
C PRO A 134 -70.84 17.13 -29.79
N SER A 135 -72.11 17.40 -30.02
CA SER A 135 -73.25 16.78 -29.36
C SER A 135 -73.46 15.30 -29.78
N ILE A 136 -74.01 14.49 -28.84
CA ILE A 136 -74.69 13.16 -29.00
C ILE A 136 -73.77 11.91 -28.91
N ASP A 137 -74.04 10.78 -28.23
CA ASP A 137 -75.19 10.23 -27.46
C ASP A 137 -74.67 9.34 -26.30
N LEU A 138 -75.40 9.22 -25.18
CA LEU A 138 -74.89 8.73 -23.88
C LEU A 138 -75.30 7.28 -23.49
N GLU A 139 -75.71 6.41 -24.41
CA GLU A 139 -76.49 5.22 -23.99
C GLU A 139 -75.73 3.87 -23.89
N ASN A 140 -74.42 3.80 -24.11
CA ASN A 140 -73.75 2.49 -24.20
C ASN A 140 -72.59 2.23 -23.21
N LEU A 141 -72.94 1.47 -22.15
CA LEU A 141 -72.27 0.22 -21.69
C LEU A 141 -71.42 0.26 -20.40
N THR A 142 -71.79 -0.60 -19.44
CA THR A 142 -71.14 -0.86 -18.14
C THR A 142 -70.52 -2.27 -18.04
N GLY A 143 -69.32 -2.38 -17.44
CA GLY A 143 -69.02 -3.38 -16.38
C GLY A 143 -68.36 -4.73 -16.69
N GLU A 144 -69.08 -5.70 -17.25
CA GLU A 144 -68.87 -7.11 -16.84
C GLU A 144 -67.97 -7.97 -17.74
N HIS A 145 -67.66 -7.49 -18.96
CA HIS A 145 -67.02 -8.33 -19.99
C HIS A 145 -65.48 -8.44 -19.90
N GLN A 146 -64.82 -7.71 -18.99
CA GLN A 146 -63.35 -7.66 -18.90
C GLN A 146 -62.71 -8.84 -18.14
N VAL A 147 -63.37 -9.39 -17.11
CA VAL A 147 -62.71 -10.30 -16.15
C VAL A 147 -62.56 -11.74 -16.67
N ARG A 148 -63.49 -12.21 -17.52
CA ARG A 148 -63.49 -13.61 -18.01
C ARG A 148 -62.37 -13.91 -19.00
N LYS A 149 -61.89 -12.92 -19.75
CA LYS A 149 -60.87 -13.13 -20.81
C LYS A 149 -59.45 -13.36 -20.27
N GLN A 150 -59.15 -12.93 -19.04
CA GLN A 150 -57.78 -13.00 -18.49
C GLN A 150 -57.42 -14.37 -17.89
N LEU A 151 -58.39 -15.09 -17.33
CA LEU A 151 -58.13 -16.37 -16.64
C LEU A 151 -57.92 -17.55 -17.59
N GLU A 152 -58.52 -17.51 -18.78
CA GLU A 152 -58.40 -18.56 -19.80
C GLU A 152 -57.03 -18.54 -20.52
N SER A 153 -56.39 -17.37 -20.56
CA SER A 153 -55.12 -17.14 -21.28
C SER A 153 -53.90 -17.73 -20.56
N LEU A 154 -53.90 -17.78 -19.23
CA LEU A 154 -52.73 -18.22 -18.44
C LEU A 154 -52.64 -19.74 -18.27
N ALA A 155 -53.76 -20.44 -18.11
CA ALA A 155 -53.77 -21.90 -17.99
C ALA A 155 -53.36 -22.63 -19.30
N LYS A 156 -53.54 -21.96 -20.45
CA LYS A 156 -53.34 -22.58 -21.76
C LYS A 156 -51.93 -22.42 -22.33
N LYS A 157 -51.09 -21.53 -21.77
CA LYS A 157 -49.86 -21.10 -22.46
C LYS A 157 -48.60 -21.94 -22.19
N LYS A 158 -48.32 -22.49 -21.00
CA LYS A 158 -47.05 -23.24 -20.77
C LYS A 158 -47.08 -24.15 -19.50
N PRO A 159 -47.66 -25.37 -19.51
CA PRO A 159 -47.54 -26.28 -18.38
C PRO A 159 -46.12 -26.88 -18.21
N ASP A 160 -45.35 -26.96 -19.30
CA ASP A 160 -44.02 -27.61 -19.32
C ASP A 160 -42.91 -26.80 -18.64
N GLU A 161 -43.06 -25.49 -18.46
CA GLU A 161 -42.11 -24.67 -17.69
C GLU A 161 -42.26 -24.88 -16.17
N PHE A 162 -43.44 -25.32 -15.71
CA PHE A 162 -43.68 -25.59 -14.29
C PHE A 162 -42.96 -26.86 -13.82
N VAL A 163 -42.95 -27.89 -14.67
CA VAL A 163 -42.31 -29.18 -14.34
C VAL A 163 -40.78 -29.11 -14.48
N LYS A 164 -40.29 -28.30 -15.43
CA LYS A 164 -38.85 -28.10 -15.67
C LYS A 164 -38.15 -27.37 -14.51
N LEU A 165 -38.88 -26.50 -13.79
CA LEU A 165 -38.41 -25.87 -12.56
C LEU A 165 -38.26 -26.86 -11.39
N LEU A 166 -39.04 -27.95 -11.34
CA LEU A 166 -38.97 -28.92 -10.24
C LEU A 166 -37.78 -29.88 -10.33
N ARG A 167 -37.35 -30.30 -11.53
CA ARG A 167 -36.26 -31.29 -11.68
C ARG A 167 -34.87 -30.70 -11.41
N THR A 168 -34.63 -29.45 -11.77
CA THR A 168 -33.32 -28.79 -11.61
C THR A 168 -32.94 -28.64 -10.14
N TRP A 169 -33.93 -28.40 -9.27
CA TRP A 169 -33.67 -28.21 -7.83
C TRP A 169 -33.36 -29.52 -7.09
N LEU A 170 -33.74 -30.68 -7.64
CA LEU A 170 -33.57 -31.98 -6.96
C LEU A 170 -32.21 -32.65 -7.22
N VAL A 171 -31.43 -32.14 -8.19
CA VAL A 171 -30.14 -32.73 -8.60
C VAL A 171 -28.96 -32.03 -7.94
N GLU A 172 -29.10 -30.76 -7.57
CA GLU A 172 -28.02 -29.92 -7.03
C GLU A 172 -27.59 -30.31 -5.59
N GLU A 173 -28.45 -30.97 -4.79
CA GLU A 173 -28.19 -31.24 -3.36
C GLU A 173 -27.40 -32.55 -3.09
N SER A 174 -26.96 -33.30 -4.11
CA SER A 174 -26.35 -34.64 -3.91
C SER A 174 -24.86 -34.76 -4.24
N ARG A 175 -24.09 -33.65 -4.32
CA ARG A 175 -22.63 -33.70 -4.51
C ARG A 175 -21.87 -32.78 -3.58
#